data_AF-A0A177A1Q1-F1
#
_entry.id   AF-A0A177A1Q1-F1
#
_cell.length_a   1.000
_cell.length_b   1.000
_cell.length_c   1.000
_cell.angle_alpha   90.00
_cell.angle_beta   90.00
_cell.angle_gamma   90.00
#
_symmetry.space_group_name_H-M   'P 1'
#
loop_
_entity.id
_entity.type
_entity.pdbx_description
1 polymer ?
#
loop_
_entity_poly.entity_id
_entity_poly.type
_entity_poly.pdbx_seq_one_letter_code
_entity_poly.pdbx_strand_id
1 'polypeptide(L)'
;MSNDQRVRDTATPTLFHPDLHKRNIFVSDDDPTVITGIIDWQSASIEPAFWYADEVPDFATTLPHPSLENQLEPNSERCAKAFEVCTQFYLPKLASPRAMDDALFRPFRYCYRTWKDGAVAFRHELIKTSERWKELGLMGPCPYPAPTPEELAVHQKEYKYFEAAHDLRNNLAGLLNTASDGWAPPEDWEATKLANRELFETMLQTVLGIKNPDDDEPIKDEGDVREIWPFDL
;
A
#
# COMPACT_ATOMS: atom_id res chain seq x y z
N MET A 1 11.52 3.90 -20.35
CA MET A 1 10.16 4.00 -19.79
C MET A 1 9.63 5.43 -19.78
N SER A 2 10.30 6.42 -19.15
CA SER A 2 9.83 7.82 -19.12
C SER A 2 9.64 8.48 -20.51
N ASN A 3 10.41 8.05 -21.51
CA ASN A 3 10.25 8.52 -22.90
C ASN A 3 9.16 7.78 -23.69
N ASP A 4 8.52 6.76 -23.12
CA ASP A 4 7.42 6.05 -23.76
C ASP A 4 6.22 7.00 -23.90
N GLN A 5 5.62 7.05 -25.10
CA GLN A 5 4.55 7.99 -25.39
C GLN A 5 3.31 7.76 -24.49
N ARG A 6 2.99 6.50 -24.16
CA ARG A 6 1.84 6.16 -23.30
C ARG A 6 2.02 6.71 -21.88
N VAL A 7 3.24 6.62 -21.35
CA VAL A 7 3.58 7.18 -20.03
C VAL A 7 3.51 8.70 -20.06
N ARG A 8 3.98 9.34 -21.14
CA ARG A 8 3.92 10.81 -21.29
C ARG A 8 2.49 11.33 -21.44
N ASP A 9 1.64 10.62 -22.19
CA ASP A 9 0.25 11.00 -22.42
C ASP A 9 -0.58 10.95 -21.13
N THR A 10 -0.23 10.05 -20.22
CA THR A 10 -0.86 9.91 -18.90
C THR A 10 -0.18 10.73 -17.79
N ALA A 11 0.89 11.46 -18.12
CA ALA A 11 1.61 12.31 -17.17
C ALA A 11 1.00 13.72 -17.02
N THR A 12 -0.30 13.86 -17.26
CA THR A 12 -0.98 15.16 -17.18
C THR A 12 -0.85 15.73 -15.76
N PRO A 13 -0.37 16.98 -15.57
CA PRO A 13 -0.27 17.61 -14.26
C PRO A 13 -1.61 17.60 -13.52
N THR A 14 -1.61 16.97 -12.34
CA THR A 14 -2.81 16.70 -11.56
C THR A 14 -2.54 17.03 -10.10
N LEU A 15 -3.34 17.95 -9.54
CA LEU A 15 -3.45 18.12 -8.09
C LEU A 15 -4.48 17.10 -7.59
N PHE A 16 -4.05 16.21 -6.72
CA PHE A 16 -4.90 15.22 -6.08
C PHE A 16 -4.66 15.25 -4.57
N HIS A 17 -5.68 14.91 -3.79
CA HIS A 17 -5.57 14.90 -2.34
C HIS A 17 -4.78 13.65 -1.91
N PRO A 18 -3.60 13.79 -1.27
CA PRO A 18 -2.67 12.67 -1.04
C PRO A 18 -3.16 11.67 0.02
N ASP A 19 -4.09 12.06 0.88
CA ASP A 19 -4.66 11.20 1.93
C ASP A 19 -6.19 11.34 2.01
N LEU A 20 -6.86 11.07 0.89
CA LEU A 20 -8.31 11.24 0.81
C LEU A 20 -9.03 10.09 1.51
N HIS A 21 -9.32 10.26 2.79
CA HIS A 21 -10.11 9.32 3.58
C HIS A 21 -11.28 10.00 4.29
N LYS A 22 -12.27 9.23 4.76
CA LYS A 22 -13.52 9.76 5.35
C LYS A 22 -13.31 10.77 6.49
N ARG A 23 -12.24 10.66 7.28
CA ARG A 23 -11.92 11.59 8.38
C ARG A 23 -11.44 12.97 7.90
N ASN A 24 -11.10 13.09 6.62
CA ASN A 24 -10.67 14.34 5.98
C ASN A 24 -11.81 15.01 5.17
N ILE A 25 -13.03 14.46 5.23
CA ILE A 25 -14.22 14.96 4.53
C ILE A 25 -15.26 15.38 5.57
N PHE A 26 -15.61 16.66 5.57
CA PHE A 26 -16.70 17.21 6.37
C PHE A 26 -17.97 17.26 5.54
N VAL A 27 -19.09 16.92 6.17
CA VAL A 27 -20.42 16.97 5.58
C VAL A 27 -21.33 17.87 6.42
N SER A 28 -22.47 18.28 5.86
CA SER A 28 -23.46 19.09 6.61
C SER A 28 -24.16 18.24 7.66
N ASP A 29 -24.41 18.82 8.84
CA ASP A 29 -25.21 18.19 9.90
C ASP A 29 -26.68 18.01 9.48
N ASP A 30 -27.20 18.94 8.66
CA ASP A 30 -28.59 18.89 8.17
C ASP A 30 -28.76 17.93 6.98
N ASP A 31 -27.72 17.80 6.13
CA ASP A 31 -27.72 16.95 4.93
C ASP A 31 -26.34 16.32 4.68
N PRO A 32 -26.10 15.09 5.14
CA PRO A 32 -24.81 14.39 4.99
C PRO A 32 -24.38 14.11 3.54
N THR A 33 -25.24 14.37 2.54
CA THR A 33 -24.86 14.27 1.12
C THR A 33 -24.10 15.50 0.62
N VAL A 34 -24.13 16.60 1.39
CA VAL A 34 -23.44 17.84 1.06
C VAL A 34 -22.08 17.88 1.73
N ILE A 35 -21.01 17.83 0.93
CA ILE A 35 -19.64 18.04 1.40
C ILE A 35 -19.46 19.53 1.72
N THR A 36 -19.08 19.84 2.96
CA THR A 36 -18.85 21.21 3.45
C THR A 36 -17.38 21.59 3.46
N GLY A 37 -16.48 20.60 3.48
CA GLY A 37 -15.04 20.84 3.42
C GLY A 37 -14.22 19.58 3.23
N ILE A 38 -13.03 19.75 2.64
CA ILE A 38 -11.98 18.74 2.57
C ILE A 38 -10.72 19.38 3.17
N ILE A 39 -10.18 18.77 4.21
CA ILE A 39 -8.99 19.27 4.94
C ILE A 39 -7.75 18.43 4.61
N ASP A 40 -6.61 18.73 5.24
CA ASP A 40 -5.38 17.92 5.18
C ASP A 40 -4.62 17.97 3.84
N TRP A 41 -4.61 19.17 3.24
CA TRP A 41 -3.93 19.43 1.97
C TRP A 41 -2.41 19.68 2.10
N GLN A 42 -1.81 19.61 3.31
CA GLN A 42 -0.41 20.05 3.53
C GLN A 42 0.66 19.25 2.77
N SER A 43 0.31 18.08 2.24
CA SER A 43 1.21 17.23 1.43
C SER A 43 0.81 17.15 -0.03
N ALA A 44 -0.18 17.94 -0.47
CA ALA A 44 -0.63 17.91 -1.84
C ALA A 44 0.38 18.56 -2.78
N SER A 45 0.69 17.89 -3.89
CA SER A 45 1.53 18.41 -4.97
C SER A 45 0.88 18.17 -6.33
N ILE A 46 1.37 18.90 -7.32
CA ILE A 46 0.99 18.68 -8.72
C ILE A 46 1.91 17.60 -9.27
N GLU A 47 1.38 16.40 -9.47
CA GLU A 47 2.12 15.23 -9.95
C GLU A 47 1.53 14.70 -11.27
N PRO A 48 2.22 13.80 -11.98
CA PRO A 48 1.64 13.06 -13.10
C PRO A 48 0.35 12.34 -12.71
N ALA A 49 -0.69 12.38 -13.55
CA ALA A 49 -1.98 11.75 -13.23
C ALA A 49 -1.88 10.24 -12.91
N PHE A 50 -0.96 9.53 -13.58
CA PHE A 50 -0.72 8.11 -13.30
C PHE A 50 -0.25 7.83 -11.86
N TRP A 51 0.24 8.84 -11.13
CA TRP A 51 0.69 8.72 -9.75
C TRP A 51 -0.45 8.36 -8.80
N TYR A 52 -1.64 8.89 -9.08
CA TYR A 52 -2.85 8.70 -8.28
C TYR A 52 -3.82 7.69 -8.91
N ALA A 53 -3.37 6.97 -9.94
CA ALA A 53 -4.25 6.10 -10.70
C ALA A 53 -4.63 4.84 -9.91
N ASP A 54 -3.78 4.31 -9.04
CA ASP A 54 -4.08 3.16 -8.19
C ASP A 54 -4.67 3.53 -6.83
N GLU A 55 -4.77 4.82 -6.52
CA GLU A 55 -5.33 5.28 -5.25
C GLU A 55 -6.83 4.95 -5.15
N VAL A 56 -7.20 4.35 -4.02
CA VAL A 56 -8.58 4.01 -3.67
C VAL A 56 -8.84 4.50 -2.24
N PRO A 57 -9.67 5.54 -2.07
CA PRO A 57 -10.06 6.04 -0.75
C PRO A 57 -10.67 4.96 0.15
N ASP A 58 -10.51 5.09 1.47
CA ASP A 58 -11.02 4.11 2.44
C ASP A 58 -12.53 3.85 2.32
N PHE A 59 -13.32 4.88 2.05
CA PHE A 59 -14.76 4.79 1.82
C PHE A 59 -15.15 4.11 0.50
N ALA A 60 -14.20 3.86 -0.40
CA ALA A 60 -14.37 3.13 -1.66
C ALA A 60 -13.75 1.71 -1.61
N THR A 61 -13.25 1.28 -0.46
CA THR A 61 -12.75 -0.09 -0.27
C THR A 61 -13.89 -1.03 0.12
N THR A 62 -13.80 -2.29 -0.33
CA THR A 62 -14.77 -3.33 0.04
C THR A 62 -14.42 -3.90 1.41
N LEU A 63 -15.43 -4.06 2.26
CA LEU A 63 -15.29 -4.60 3.61
C LEU A 63 -15.94 -5.98 3.71
N PRO A 64 -15.40 -6.91 4.53
CA PRO A 64 -16.07 -8.19 4.79
C PRO A 64 -17.38 -7.95 5.57
N HIS A 65 -18.37 -8.79 5.32
CA HIS A 65 -19.65 -8.74 6.01
C HIS A 65 -19.45 -9.13 7.49
N PRO A 66 -19.97 -8.36 8.46
CA PRO A 66 -19.67 -8.55 9.89
C PRO A 66 -20.14 -9.89 10.46
N SER A 67 -21.10 -10.55 9.79
CA SER A 67 -21.72 -11.79 10.28
C SER A 67 -21.79 -12.93 9.26
N LEU A 68 -21.34 -12.70 8.03
CA LEU A 68 -21.47 -13.68 6.95
C LEU A 68 -20.08 -13.92 6.36
N GLU A 69 -19.54 -15.09 6.65
CA GLU A 69 -18.24 -15.51 6.14
C GLU A 69 -18.26 -15.54 4.60
N ASN A 70 -17.19 -15.07 3.98
CA ASN A 70 -17.02 -14.98 2.53
C ASN A 70 -18.03 -14.08 1.79
N GLN A 71 -18.70 -13.15 2.48
CA GLN A 71 -19.52 -12.12 1.85
C GLN A 71 -18.96 -10.73 2.13
N LEU A 72 -19.24 -9.78 1.23
CA LEU A 72 -18.89 -8.37 1.40
C LEU A 72 -20.05 -7.60 2.03
N GLU A 73 -19.73 -6.55 2.78
CA GLU A 73 -20.72 -5.61 3.29
C GLU A 73 -21.36 -4.86 2.11
N PRO A 74 -22.70 -4.93 1.92
CA PRO A 74 -23.34 -4.46 0.69
C PRO A 74 -23.13 -2.98 0.36
N ASN A 75 -23.02 -2.10 1.36
CA ASN A 75 -22.82 -0.68 1.11
C ASN A 75 -21.38 -0.39 0.66
N SER A 76 -20.37 -1.02 1.27
CA SER A 76 -18.97 -0.93 0.85
C SER A 76 -18.80 -1.41 -0.59
N GLU A 77 -19.48 -2.49 -0.98
CA GLU A 77 -19.48 -2.97 -2.35
C GLU A 77 -20.12 -1.95 -3.32
N ARG A 78 -21.22 -1.31 -2.92
CA ARG A 78 -21.86 -0.25 -3.72
C ARG A 78 -20.96 0.98 -3.84
N CYS A 79 -20.30 1.40 -2.77
CA CYS A 79 -19.38 2.52 -2.76
C CYS A 79 -18.16 2.26 -3.65
N ALA A 80 -17.55 1.07 -3.57
CA ALA A 80 -16.46 0.66 -4.44
C ALA A 80 -16.88 0.68 -5.92
N LYS A 81 -18.05 0.10 -6.26
CA LYS A 81 -18.58 0.13 -7.63
C LYS A 81 -18.87 1.54 -8.11
N ALA A 82 -19.46 2.38 -7.27
CA ALA A 82 -19.73 3.78 -7.59
C ALA A 82 -18.42 4.53 -7.85
N PHE A 83 -17.38 4.32 -7.03
CA PHE A 83 -16.07 4.92 -7.20
C PHE A 83 -15.42 4.51 -8.52
N GLU A 84 -15.45 3.22 -8.90
CA GLU A 84 -14.90 2.77 -10.19
C GLU A 84 -15.61 3.42 -11.38
N VAL A 85 -16.95 3.41 -11.38
CA VAL A 85 -17.75 4.04 -12.44
C VAL A 85 -17.50 5.54 -12.48
N CYS A 86 -17.53 6.21 -11.33
CA CYS A 86 -17.30 7.65 -11.25
C CYS A 86 -15.91 8.03 -11.74
N THR A 87 -14.88 7.27 -11.35
CA THR A 87 -13.50 7.51 -11.77
C THR A 87 -13.35 7.32 -13.27
N GLN A 88 -13.95 6.27 -13.84
CA GLN A 88 -13.90 5.99 -15.27
C GLN A 88 -14.55 7.10 -16.13
N PHE A 89 -15.70 7.63 -15.70
CA PHE A 89 -16.51 8.54 -16.53
C PHE A 89 -16.37 10.03 -16.18
N TYR A 90 -16.06 10.37 -14.92
CA TYR A 90 -16.00 11.76 -14.46
C TYR A 90 -14.58 12.24 -14.20
N LEU A 91 -13.60 11.34 -14.09
CA LEU A 91 -12.18 11.68 -13.85
C LEU A 91 -11.30 11.23 -15.03
N PRO A 92 -11.46 11.80 -16.25
CA PRO A 92 -10.78 11.32 -17.45
C PRO A 92 -9.24 11.32 -17.34
N LYS A 93 -8.67 12.22 -16.51
CA LYS A 93 -7.23 12.26 -16.22
C LYS A 93 -6.73 10.99 -15.51
N LEU A 94 -7.55 10.40 -14.64
CA LEU A 94 -7.22 9.18 -13.88
C LEU A 94 -7.71 7.92 -14.60
N ALA A 95 -8.82 8.01 -15.35
CA ALA A 95 -9.39 6.88 -16.09
C ALA A 95 -8.40 6.26 -17.09
N SER A 96 -7.64 7.09 -17.81
CA SER A 96 -6.69 6.62 -18.81
C SER A 96 -5.54 5.79 -18.21
N PRO A 97 -4.76 6.28 -17.24
CA PRO A 97 -3.73 5.46 -16.61
C PRO A 97 -4.29 4.25 -15.85
N ARG A 98 -5.50 4.34 -15.28
CA ARG A 98 -6.17 3.18 -14.63
C ARG A 98 -6.48 2.02 -15.58
N ALA A 99 -6.70 2.31 -16.86
CA ALA A 99 -6.95 1.29 -17.87
C ALA A 99 -5.67 0.70 -18.49
N MET A 100 -4.49 1.22 -18.13
CA MET A 100 -3.20 0.73 -18.62
C MET A 100 -2.61 -0.35 -17.71
N ASP A 101 -1.62 -1.08 -18.21
CA ASP A 101 -0.86 -2.03 -17.40
C ASP A 101 -0.08 -1.30 -16.30
N ASP A 102 -0.40 -1.62 -15.05
CA ASP A 102 0.16 -0.97 -13.87
C ASP A 102 1.69 -1.03 -13.82
N ALA A 103 2.31 -2.06 -14.41
CA ALA A 103 3.77 -2.19 -14.44
C ALA A 103 4.48 -1.10 -15.25
N LEU A 104 3.75 -0.29 -16.04
CA LEU A 104 4.28 0.95 -16.64
C LEU A 104 4.52 2.05 -15.60
N PHE A 105 3.83 2.01 -14.46
CA PHE A 105 3.80 3.06 -13.46
C PHE A 105 4.44 2.67 -12.13
N ARG A 106 4.43 1.38 -11.76
CA ARG A 106 4.94 0.90 -10.46
C ARG A 106 6.35 1.41 -10.13
N PRO A 107 7.35 1.42 -11.04
CA PRO A 107 8.66 1.98 -10.69
C PRO A 107 8.61 3.46 -10.28
N PHE A 108 7.72 4.27 -10.87
CA PHE A 108 7.53 5.66 -10.46
C PHE A 108 6.87 5.76 -9.08
N ARG A 109 5.86 4.92 -8.80
CA ARG A 109 5.15 4.93 -7.51
C ARG A 109 5.93 4.32 -6.35
N TYR A 110 6.97 3.54 -6.62
CA TYR A 110 7.80 2.96 -5.56
C TYR A 110 9.11 3.74 -5.32
N CYS A 111 9.62 4.51 -6.30
CA CYS A 111 10.93 5.16 -6.15
C CYS A 111 10.96 6.18 -5.00
N TYR A 112 9.88 6.94 -4.81
CA TYR A 112 9.79 7.96 -3.76
C TYR A 112 9.60 7.37 -2.36
N ARG A 113 9.21 6.10 -2.23
CA ARG A 113 9.00 5.44 -0.93
C ARG A 113 10.28 4.83 -0.38
N THR A 114 11.37 4.83 -1.16
CA THR A 114 12.65 4.20 -0.77
C THR A 114 13.27 4.76 0.51
N TRP A 115 13.01 6.03 0.85
CA TRP A 115 13.48 6.61 2.12
C TRP A 115 12.68 6.13 3.33
N LYS A 116 11.41 5.74 3.15
CA LYS A 116 10.49 5.30 4.22
C LYS A 116 10.48 3.78 4.37
N ASP A 117 10.35 3.08 3.24
CA ASP A 117 10.14 1.63 3.17
C ASP A 117 11.41 0.86 2.76
N GLY A 118 12.52 1.57 2.51
CA GLY A 118 13.76 0.98 2.02
C GLY A 118 13.75 0.67 0.52
N ALA A 119 14.88 0.20 -0.01
CA ALA A 119 15.07 -0.01 -1.45
C ALA A 119 14.48 -1.32 -1.99
N VAL A 120 14.07 -2.26 -1.12
CA VAL A 120 13.68 -3.62 -1.49
C VAL A 120 12.45 -3.63 -2.40
N ALA A 121 11.38 -2.94 -2.02
CA ALA A 121 10.15 -2.90 -2.83
C ALA A 121 10.38 -2.22 -4.19
N PHE A 122 11.11 -1.10 -4.22
CA PHE A 122 11.45 -0.45 -5.49
C PHE A 122 12.29 -1.34 -6.40
N ARG A 123 13.27 -2.06 -5.84
CA ARG A 123 14.06 -3.03 -6.59
C ARG A 123 13.20 -4.18 -7.12
N HIS A 124 12.22 -4.64 -6.36
CA HIS A 124 11.25 -5.63 -6.84
C HIS A 124 10.53 -5.13 -8.11
N GLU A 125 10.06 -3.88 -8.10
CA GLU A 125 9.41 -3.29 -9.27
C GLU A 125 10.36 -3.15 -10.47
N LEU A 126 11.62 -2.77 -10.24
CA LEU A 126 12.62 -2.72 -11.31
C LEU A 126 12.88 -4.09 -11.94
N ILE A 127 12.97 -5.14 -11.12
CA ILE A 127 13.13 -6.53 -11.58
C ILE A 127 11.91 -6.95 -12.40
N LYS A 128 10.69 -6.75 -11.88
CA LYS A 128 9.45 -7.08 -12.60
C LYS A 128 9.30 -6.32 -13.91
N THR A 129 9.62 -5.03 -13.93
CA THR A 129 9.63 -4.23 -15.16
C THR A 129 10.70 -4.73 -16.15
N SER A 130 11.87 -5.18 -15.68
CA SER A 130 12.91 -5.74 -16.54
C SER A 130 12.49 -7.07 -17.16
N GLU A 131 11.91 -7.99 -16.37
CA GLU A 131 11.35 -9.27 -16.82
C GLU A 131 10.28 -9.06 -17.91
N ARG A 132 9.42 -8.05 -17.71
CA ARG A 132 8.29 -7.74 -18.60
C ARG A 132 8.61 -6.70 -19.68
N TRP A 133 9.86 -6.25 -19.82
CA TRP A 133 10.19 -5.08 -20.66
C TRP A 133 9.69 -5.18 -22.10
N LYS A 134 9.89 -6.36 -22.73
CA LYS A 134 9.43 -6.65 -24.10
C LYS A 134 7.90 -6.78 -24.17
N GLU A 135 7.29 -7.41 -23.18
CA GLU A 135 5.83 -7.58 -23.09
C GLU A 135 5.12 -6.23 -22.97
N LEU A 136 5.70 -5.32 -22.19
CA LEU A 136 5.23 -3.94 -22.05
C LEU A 136 5.42 -3.10 -23.32
N GLY A 137 6.08 -3.63 -24.36
CA GLY A 137 6.31 -2.93 -25.62
C GLY A 137 7.27 -1.74 -25.51
N LEU A 138 8.15 -1.73 -24.49
CA LEU A 138 9.11 -0.65 -24.27
C LEU A 138 10.27 -0.74 -25.27
N MET A 139 10.61 0.39 -25.90
CA MET A 139 11.67 0.44 -26.91
C MET A 139 13.07 0.34 -26.31
N GLY A 140 13.98 -0.32 -27.05
CA GLY A 140 15.38 -0.47 -26.68
C GLY A 140 15.61 -1.53 -25.60
N PRO A 141 16.88 -1.79 -25.22
CA PRO A 141 17.20 -2.65 -24.09
C PRO A 141 16.71 -2.02 -22.77
N CYS A 142 16.32 -2.85 -21.82
CA CYS A 142 16.03 -2.37 -20.47
C CYS A 142 17.32 -1.77 -19.87
N PRO A 143 17.27 -0.53 -19.31
CA PRO A 143 18.43 0.07 -18.66
C PRO A 143 18.77 -0.62 -17.33
N TYR A 144 17.82 -1.34 -16.74
CA TYR A 144 18.03 -2.19 -15.58
C TYR A 144 18.19 -3.64 -16.05
N PRO A 145 19.42 -4.18 -16.08
CA PRO A 145 19.64 -5.55 -16.55
C PRO A 145 18.89 -6.55 -15.67
N ALA A 146 18.44 -7.65 -16.26
CA ALA A 146 17.85 -8.75 -15.49
C ALA A 146 18.90 -9.28 -14.50
N PRO A 147 18.56 -9.46 -13.22
CA PRO A 147 19.48 -10.01 -12.22
C PRO A 147 19.96 -11.41 -12.58
N THR A 148 21.12 -11.80 -12.07
CA THR A 148 21.54 -13.22 -12.12
C THR A 148 20.62 -14.08 -11.25
N PRO A 149 20.56 -15.41 -11.46
CA PRO A 149 19.79 -16.31 -10.60
C PRO A 149 20.17 -16.18 -9.11
N GLU A 150 21.45 -15.95 -8.80
CA GLU A 150 21.94 -15.75 -7.44
C GLU A 150 21.45 -14.43 -6.85
N GLU A 151 21.54 -13.33 -7.60
CA GLU A 151 21.01 -12.02 -7.19
C GLU A 151 19.50 -12.06 -6.98
N LEU A 152 18.79 -12.78 -7.85
CA LEU A 152 17.34 -12.96 -7.76
C LEU A 152 16.95 -13.77 -6.52
N ALA A 153 17.69 -14.83 -6.18
CA ALA A 153 17.45 -15.62 -4.98
C ALA A 153 17.65 -14.78 -3.70
N VAL A 154 18.69 -13.94 -3.65
CA VAL A 154 18.91 -13.00 -2.54
C VAL A 154 17.74 -12.01 -2.44
N HIS A 155 17.37 -11.39 -3.56
CA HIS A 155 16.27 -10.42 -3.60
C HIS A 155 14.92 -11.05 -3.18
N GLN A 156 14.65 -12.29 -3.58
CA GLN A 156 13.43 -12.99 -3.18
C GLN A 156 13.34 -13.15 -1.65
N LYS A 157 14.46 -13.48 -0.99
CA LYS A 157 14.51 -13.56 0.47
C LYS A 157 14.28 -12.20 1.12
N GLU A 158 14.95 -11.15 0.65
CA GLU A 158 14.78 -9.78 1.16
C GLU A 158 13.36 -9.27 0.95
N TYR A 159 12.74 -9.59 -0.19
CA TYR A 159 11.39 -9.18 -0.51
C TYR A 159 10.34 -9.89 0.36
N LYS A 160 10.50 -11.19 0.62
CA LYS A 160 9.65 -11.90 1.59
C LYS A 160 9.73 -11.29 2.99
N TYR A 161 10.93 -10.91 3.42
CA TYR A 161 11.12 -10.22 4.70
C TYR A 161 10.44 -8.86 4.73
N PHE A 162 10.57 -8.08 3.65
CA PHE A 162 9.86 -6.81 3.49
C PHE A 162 8.33 -6.99 3.56
N GLU A 163 7.77 -7.98 2.86
CA GLU A 163 6.34 -8.30 2.89
C GLU A 163 5.88 -8.68 4.30
N ALA A 164 6.63 -9.55 4.98
CA ALA A 164 6.31 -9.96 6.35
C ALA A 164 6.29 -8.78 7.34
N ALA A 165 7.28 -7.88 7.27
CA ALA A 165 7.31 -6.67 8.09
C ALA A 165 6.16 -5.70 7.76
N HIS A 166 5.85 -5.53 6.46
CA HIS A 166 4.76 -4.67 6.01
C HIS A 166 3.40 -5.19 6.46
N ASP A 167 3.15 -6.49 6.30
CA ASP A 167 1.90 -7.14 6.69
C ASP A 167 1.72 -7.14 8.21
N LEU A 168 2.79 -7.42 8.97
CA LEU A 168 2.77 -7.32 10.42
C LEU A 168 2.32 -5.93 10.86
N ARG A 169 2.91 -4.86 10.31
CA ARG A 169 2.56 -3.48 10.66
C ARG A 169 1.08 -3.17 10.37
N ASN A 170 0.58 -3.56 9.21
CA ASN A 170 -0.82 -3.31 8.85
C ASN A 170 -1.79 -4.07 9.76
N ASN A 171 -1.48 -5.33 10.07
CA ASN A 171 -2.27 -6.16 10.96
C ASN A 171 -2.27 -5.62 12.40
N LEU A 172 -1.11 -5.21 12.92
CA LEU A 172 -1.00 -4.63 14.26
C LEU A 172 -1.76 -3.32 14.39
N ALA A 173 -1.70 -2.44 13.37
CA ALA A 173 -2.48 -1.20 13.38
C ALA A 173 -4.00 -1.48 13.52
N GLY A 174 -4.51 -2.49 12.81
CA GLY A 174 -5.89 -2.94 12.94
C GLY A 174 -6.22 -3.53 14.31
N LEU A 175 -5.35 -4.40 14.84
CA LEU A 175 -5.55 -5.07 16.14
C LEU A 175 -5.47 -4.09 17.33
N LEU A 176 -4.57 -3.12 17.25
CA LEU A 176 -4.37 -2.10 18.29
C LEU A 176 -5.31 -0.91 18.14
N ASN A 177 -6.11 -0.87 17.07
CA ASN A 177 -6.97 0.27 16.71
C ASN A 177 -6.18 1.59 16.64
N THR A 178 -4.95 1.53 16.13
CA THR A 178 -4.09 2.71 15.92
C THR A 178 -4.10 3.14 14.47
N ALA A 179 -3.62 4.36 14.21
CA ALA A 179 -3.20 4.71 12.87
C ALA A 179 -1.98 3.87 12.44
N SER A 180 -1.70 3.84 11.13
CA SER A 180 -0.61 3.03 10.56
C SER A 180 0.79 3.52 10.96
N ASP A 181 0.89 4.73 11.51
CA ASP A 181 2.09 5.30 12.11
C ASP A 181 2.21 5.05 13.63
N GLY A 182 1.26 4.30 14.20
CA GLY A 182 1.23 3.94 15.62
C GLY A 182 0.57 4.98 16.53
N TRP A 183 -0.04 6.04 15.97
CA TRP A 183 -0.74 7.01 16.80
C TRP A 183 -1.98 6.40 17.48
N ALA A 184 -2.14 6.70 18.77
CA ALA A 184 -3.29 6.32 19.59
C ALA A 184 -3.75 7.52 20.46
N PRO A 185 -5.06 7.62 20.77
CA PRO A 185 -5.57 8.65 21.68
C PRO A 185 -4.94 8.56 23.09
N PRO A 186 -4.67 9.68 23.78
CA PRO A 186 -4.11 9.68 25.13
C PRO A 186 -4.91 8.85 26.15
N GLU A 187 -6.22 8.81 26.00
CA GLU A 187 -7.14 8.03 26.83
C GLU A 187 -6.97 6.51 26.68
N ASP A 188 -6.56 6.05 25.50
CA ASP A 188 -6.39 4.63 25.18
C ASP A 188 -4.92 4.19 25.30
N TRP A 189 -3.98 5.13 25.43
CA TRP A 189 -2.53 4.91 25.34
C TRP A 189 -2.01 3.76 26.21
N GLU A 190 -2.39 3.73 27.49
CA GLU A 190 -1.91 2.68 28.41
C GLU A 190 -2.46 1.30 28.03
N ALA A 191 -3.71 1.23 27.54
CA ALA A 191 -4.31 0.00 27.07
C ALA A 191 -3.66 -0.47 25.75
N THR A 192 -3.43 0.45 24.81
CA THR A 192 -2.72 0.17 23.55
C THR A 192 -1.30 -0.32 23.81
N LYS A 193 -0.58 0.30 24.75
CA LYS A 193 0.79 -0.12 25.11
C LYS A 193 0.83 -1.51 25.75
N LEU A 194 -0.16 -1.84 26.58
CA LEU A 194 -0.29 -3.19 27.12
C LEU A 194 -0.58 -4.21 26.01
N ALA A 195 -1.57 -3.93 25.15
CA ALA A 195 -1.92 -4.79 24.03
C ALA A 195 -0.76 -5.00 23.05
N ASN A 196 0.03 -3.96 22.77
CA ASN A 196 1.24 -4.06 21.93
C ASN A 196 2.24 -5.07 22.50
N ARG A 197 2.48 -5.03 23.82
CA ARG A 197 3.38 -5.99 24.49
C ARG A 197 2.82 -7.41 24.48
N GLU A 198 1.54 -7.58 24.74
CA GLU A 198 0.88 -8.90 24.70
C GLU A 198 0.92 -9.52 23.29
N LEU A 199 0.71 -8.71 22.25
CA LEU A 199 0.81 -9.14 20.85
C LEU A 199 2.26 -9.52 20.50
N PHE A 200 3.24 -8.74 20.95
CA PHE A 200 4.67 -9.06 20.76
C PHE A 200 5.02 -10.41 21.39
N GLU A 201 4.63 -10.61 22.65
CA GLU A 201 4.87 -11.88 23.35
C GLU A 201 4.20 -13.05 22.64
N THR A 202 2.95 -12.86 22.19
CA THR A 202 2.21 -13.89 21.43
C THR A 202 2.91 -14.26 20.13
N MET A 203 3.37 -13.26 19.37
CA MET A 203 4.11 -13.50 18.14
C MET A 203 5.44 -14.20 18.41
N LEU A 204 6.19 -13.75 19.41
CA LEU A 204 7.46 -14.36 19.79
C LEU A 204 7.29 -15.83 20.19
N GLN A 205 6.28 -16.15 21.01
CA GLN A 205 5.98 -17.53 21.39
C GLN A 205 5.56 -18.38 20.17
N THR A 206 4.82 -17.79 19.23
CA THR A 206 4.42 -18.48 18.00
C THR A 206 5.64 -18.84 17.17
N VAL A 207 6.54 -17.89 16.91
CA VAL A 207 7.78 -18.11 16.13
C VAL A 207 8.68 -19.14 16.80
N LEU A 208 8.94 -18.99 18.11
CA LEU A 208 9.79 -19.94 18.86
C LEU A 208 9.15 -21.33 18.99
N GLY A 209 7.83 -21.45 18.81
CA GLY A 209 7.10 -22.72 18.80
C GLY A 209 7.21 -23.50 17.49
N ILE A 210 7.63 -22.86 16.39
CA ILE A 210 7.76 -23.50 15.07
C ILE A 210 8.98 -24.44 15.09
N LYS A 211 8.73 -25.74 14.92
CA LYS A 211 9.80 -26.75 14.83
C LYS A 211 10.27 -26.88 13.39
N ASN A 212 11.57 -26.70 13.16
CA ASN A 212 12.22 -26.75 11.85
C ASN A 212 11.52 -25.81 10.85
N PRO A 213 11.58 -24.48 11.07
CA PRO A 213 11.06 -23.51 10.11
C PRO A 213 11.71 -23.76 8.74
N ASP A 214 10.94 -23.53 7.67
CA ASP A 214 11.46 -23.62 6.31
C ASP A 214 12.67 -22.68 6.15
N ASP A 215 13.64 -23.04 5.33
CA ASP A 215 14.76 -22.16 4.96
C ASP A 215 14.26 -20.84 4.37
N ASP A 216 13.07 -20.88 3.77
CA ASP A 216 12.38 -19.75 3.15
C ASP A 216 11.52 -18.89 4.08
N GLU A 217 11.34 -19.28 5.35
CA GLU A 217 10.56 -18.49 6.32
C GLU A 217 11.30 -17.17 6.65
N PRO A 218 10.65 -16.00 6.58
CA PRO A 218 11.33 -14.73 6.82
C PRO A 218 11.62 -14.46 8.31
N ILE A 219 10.88 -15.10 9.23
CA ILE A 219 10.94 -14.82 10.67
C ILE A 219 11.11 -16.15 11.41
N LYS A 220 12.26 -16.36 12.05
CA LYS A 220 12.62 -17.67 12.63
C LYS A 220 13.02 -17.61 14.09
N ASP A 221 13.49 -16.45 14.54
CA ASP A 221 13.96 -16.29 15.91
C ASP A 221 13.53 -14.95 16.53
N GLU A 222 13.91 -14.75 17.80
CA GLU A 222 13.60 -13.52 18.54
C GLU A 222 14.22 -12.28 17.90
N GLY A 223 15.40 -12.41 17.29
CA GLY A 223 16.07 -11.32 16.60
C GLY A 223 15.23 -10.82 15.43
N ASP A 224 14.78 -11.74 14.58
CA ASP A 224 13.91 -11.41 13.44
C ASP A 224 12.62 -10.72 13.90
N VAL A 225 11.95 -11.27 14.93
CA VAL A 225 10.69 -10.68 15.46
C VAL A 225 10.93 -9.26 15.96
N ARG A 226 12.02 -9.02 16.70
CA ARG A 226 12.36 -7.69 17.20
C ARG A 226 12.72 -6.71 16.10
N GLU A 227 13.35 -7.18 15.03
CA GLU A 227 13.80 -6.33 13.93
C GLU A 227 12.60 -5.83 13.09
N ILE A 228 11.60 -6.68 12.86
CA ILE A 228 10.41 -6.27 12.09
C ILE A 228 9.32 -5.62 12.94
N TRP A 229 9.41 -5.66 14.27
CA TRP A 229 8.38 -5.13 15.13
C TRP A 229 8.27 -3.60 14.97
N PRO A 230 7.11 -3.06 14.55
CA PRO A 230 7.03 -1.68 14.08
C PRO A 230 6.93 -0.63 15.19
N PHE A 231 6.73 -1.04 16.45
CA PHE A 231 6.42 -0.15 17.58
C PHE A 231 7.39 -0.34 18.75
N ASP A 232 7.55 0.68 19.59
CA ASP A 232 8.36 0.53 20.80
C ASP A 232 7.70 -0.43 21.81
N LEU A 233 8.51 -1.26 22.46
CA LEU A 233 8.10 -2.26 23.47
C LEU A 233 8.28 -1.76 24.91
#